data_AF-A0A2G1ZVB1-F1
#
_entry.id   AF-A0A2G1ZVB1-F1
#
_cell.length_a   1.000
_cell.length_b   1.000
_cell.length_c   1.000
_cell.angle_alpha   90.00
_cell.angle_beta   90.00
_cell.angle_gamma   90.00
#
_symmetry.space_group_name_H-M   'P 1'
#
loop_
_entity.id
_entity.type
_entity.pdbx_description
1 polymer ?
#
loop_
_entity_poly.entity_id
_entity_poly.type
_entity_poly.pdbx_seq_one_letter_code
_entity_poly.pdbx_strand_id
1 'polypeptide(L)'
;MPPVTLLGEYVIEMLFVIYENLNNLDLEPYKNFIFNNQEFYCLIKQRVASYWNCYYRWNYKDKKDYVGFKILTFIDSYIKDTDDG
;
A
#
# COMPACT_ATOMS: atom_id res chain seq x y z
N MET A 1 3.33 -16.76 21.78
CA MET A 1 2.67 -15.69 21.02
C MET A 1 1.18 -16.03 20.98
N PRO A 2 0.27 -15.20 21.52
CA PRO A 2 -1.16 -15.54 21.57
C PRO A 2 -1.76 -15.59 20.15
N PRO A 3 -2.72 -16.50 19.85
CA PRO A 3 -3.33 -16.61 18.52
C PRO A 3 -3.94 -15.30 17.98
N VAL A 4 -4.32 -14.38 18.87
CA VAL A 4 -4.84 -13.04 18.51
C VAL A 4 -3.83 -12.18 17.74
N THR A 5 -2.53 -12.36 17.95
CA THR A 5 -1.53 -11.55 17.24
C THR A 5 -1.36 -11.98 15.79
N LEU A 6 -1.56 -13.27 15.47
CA LEU A 6 -1.60 -13.78 14.09
C LEU A 6 -2.75 -13.16 13.28
N LEU A 7 -3.91 -12.91 13.93
CA LEU A 7 -5.00 -12.16 13.32
C LEU A 7 -4.67 -10.67 13.12
N GLY A 8 -3.63 -10.13 13.79
CA GLY A 8 -3.15 -8.78 13.52
C GLY A 8 -2.14 -8.72 12.37
N GLU A 9 -1.44 -9.82 12.11
CA GLU A 9 -0.32 -9.87 11.16
C GLU A 9 -0.74 -10.24 9.73
N TYR A 10 -1.90 -10.87 9.53
CA TYR A 10 -2.35 -11.25 8.17
C TYR A 10 -2.39 -10.05 7.21
N VAL A 11 -2.68 -8.84 7.73
CA VAL A 11 -2.73 -7.61 6.90
C VAL A 11 -1.35 -7.30 6.37
N ILE A 12 -0.30 -7.36 7.21
CA ILE A 12 1.05 -7.07 6.76
C ILE A 12 1.57 -8.18 5.84
N GLU A 13 1.24 -9.44 6.13
CA GLU A 13 1.57 -10.58 5.26
C GLU A 13 0.93 -10.44 3.87
N MET A 14 -0.35 -10.07 3.80
CA MET A 14 -1.01 -9.78 2.52
C MET A 14 -0.34 -8.63 1.78
N LEU A 15 0.05 -7.56 2.47
CA LEU A 15 0.79 -6.47 1.85
C LEU A 15 2.15 -6.95 1.31
N PHE A 16 2.86 -7.82 2.01
CA PHE A 16 4.08 -8.43 1.48
C PHE A 16 3.83 -9.26 0.22
N VAL A 17 2.80 -10.12 0.22
CA VAL A 17 2.44 -10.92 -0.97
C VAL A 17 2.11 -10.01 -2.16
N ILE A 18 1.36 -8.93 -1.94
CA ILE A 18 1.07 -7.93 -2.98
C ILE A 18 2.38 -7.29 -3.47
N TYR A 19 3.23 -6.83 -2.55
CA TYR A 19 4.49 -6.15 -2.86
C TYR A 19 5.42 -7.00 -3.72
N GLU A 20 5.62 -8.27 -3.36
CA GLU A 20 6.47 -9.21 -4.11
C GLU A 20 5.96 -9.49 -5.53
N ASN A 21 4.66 -9.29 -5.78
CA ASN A 21 4.02 -9.54 -7.07
C ASN A 21 3.68 -8.26 -7.85
N LEU A 22 4.01 -7.07 -7.34
CA LEU A 22 3.64 -5.79 -7.97
C LEU A 22 4.09 -5.68 -9.42
N ASN A 23 5.32 -6.11 -9.72
CA ASN A 23 5.88 -6.05 -11.07
C ASN A 23 5.20 -7.02 -12.06
N ASN A 24 4.40 -7.96 -11.57
CA ASN A 24 3.67 -8.93 -12.38
C ASN A 24 2.22 -8.54 -12.61
N LEU A 25 1.75 -7.44 -12.00
CA LEU A 25 0.37 -6.96 -12.16
C LEU A 25 0.23 -6.14 -13.44
N ASP A 26 -0.85 -6.39 -14.19
CA ASP A 26 -1.32 -5.44 -15.19
C ASP A 26 -1.96 -4.24 -14.47
N LEU A 27 -1.28 -3.09 -14.51
CA LEU A 27 -1.65 -1.90 -13.76
C LEU A 27 -2.60 -0.98 -14.52
N GLU A 28 -2.88 -1.23 -15.81
CA GLU A 28 -3.79 -0.41 -16.61
C GLU A 28 -5.22 -0.35 -16.03
N PRO A 29 -5.84 -1.46 -15.60
CA PRO A 29 -7.15 -1.41 -14.95
C PRO A 29 -7.13 -0.59 -13.66
N TYR A 30 -6.01 -0.62 -12.92
CA TYR A 30 -5.86 0.09 -11.66
C TYR A 30 -5.74 1.60 -11.88
N LYS A 31 -5.05 2.03 -12.95
CA LYS A 31 -4.95 3.45 -13.32
C LYS A 31 -6.34 4.04 -13.56
N ASN A 32 -7.15 3.41 -14.41
CA ASN A 32 -8.50 3.89 -14.69
C ASN A 32 -9.38 3.89 -13.42
N PHE A 33 -9.27 2.86 -12.58
CA PHE A 33 -10.00 2.82 -11.32
C PHE A 33 -9.63 3.97 -10.39
N ILE A 34 -8.33 4.25 -10.22
CA ILE A 34 -7.84 5.32 -9.34
C ILE A 34 -8.21 6.69 -9.87
N PHE A 35 -8.08 6.92 -11.19
CA PHE A 35 -8.46 8.18 -11.83
C PHE A 35 -9.94 8.50 -11.60
N ASN A 36 -10.83 7.51 -11.72
CA ASN A 36 -12.26 7.69 -11.49
C ASN A 36 -12.65 7.75 -10.00
N ASN A 37 -11.75 7.43 -9.07
CA ASN A 37 -12.03 7.30 -7.64
C ASN A 37 -10.93 7.94 -6.76
N GLN A 38 -10.50 9.15 -7.10
CA GLN A 38 -9.37 9.82 -6.43
C GLN A 38 -9.58 9.99 -4.91
N GLU A 39 -10.78 10.36 -4.47
CA GLU A 39 -11.10 10.50 -3.04
C GLU A 39 -10.97 9.17 -2.29
N PHE A 40 -11.42 8.08 -2.92
CA PHE A 40 -11.26 6.74 -2.36
C PHE A 40 -9.78 6.36 -2.25
N TYR A 41 -8.97 6.64 -3.27
CA TYR A 41 -7.53 6.37 -3.22
C TYR A 41 -6.83 7.21 -2.13
N CYS A 42 -7.21 8.48 -1.96
CA CYS A 42 -6.76 9.32 -0.85
C CYS A 42 -7.10 8.70 0.52
N LEU A 43 -8.32 8.17 0.67
CA LEU A 43 -8.74 7.48 1.89
C LEU A 43 -7.89 6.22 2.15
N ILE A 44 -7.54 5.45 1.11
CA ILE A 44 -6.63 4.30 1.24
C ILE A 44 -5.25 4.75 1.76
N LYS A 45 -4.68 5.83 1.21
CA LYS A 45 -3.40 6.38 1.70
C LYS A 45 -3.46 6.76 3.18
N GLN A 46 -4.56 7.39 3.61
CA GLN A 46 -4.77 7.75 5.02
C GLN A 46 -4.89 6.50 5.92
N ARG A 47 -5.59 5.47 5.47
CA ARG A 47 -5.72 4.19 6.20
C ARG A 47 -4.38 3.49 6.35
N VAL A 48 -3.57 3.42 5.30
CA VAL A 48 -2.19 2.88 5.36
C VAL A 48 -1.36 3.64 6.40
N ALA A 49 -1.44 4.97 6.39
CA ALA A 49 -0.71 5.80 7.36
C ALA A 49 -1.20 5.61 8.80
N SER A 50 -2.51 5.52 9.01
CA SER A 50 -3.11 5.27 10.33
C SER A 50 -2.71 3.89 10.87
N TYR A 51 -2.79 2.86 10.04
CA TYR A 51 -2.45 1.50 10.42
C TYR A 51 -0.96 1.36 10.76
N TRP A 52 -0.06 1.92 9.93
CA TRP A 52 1.36 2.01 10.27
C TRP A 52 1.58 2.73 11.61
N ASN A 53 0.90 3.88 11.81
CA ASN A 53 1.07 4.67 13.02
C ASN A 53 0.66 3.93 14.30
N CYS A 54 -0.44 3.19 14.25
CA CYS A 54 -0.99 2.48 15.41
C CYS A 54 -0.20 1.20 15.75
N TYR A 55 0.26 0.46 14.75
CA TYR A 55 0.77 -0.90 14.97
C TYR A 55 2.26 -1.07 14.65
N TYR A 56 2.81 -0.29 13.72
CA TYR A 56 4.11 -0.58 13.11
C TYR A 56 5.14 0.56 13.20
N ARG A 57 4.77 1.73 13.76
CA ARG A 57 5.68 2.89 13.90
C ARG A 57 6.97 2.56 14.66
N TRP A 58 6.91 1.67 15.64
CA TRP A 58 8.08 1.29 16.43
C TRP A 58 8.98 0.28 15.71
N ASN A 59 8.39 -0.61 14.90
CA ASN A 59 9.11 -1.59 14.09
C ASN A 59 9.73 -0.94 12.83
N TYR A 60 9.01 0.00 12.22
CA TYR A 60 9.41 0.74 11.02
C TYR A 60 9.38 2.23 11.35
N LYS A 61 10.50 2.73 11.90
CA LYS A 61 10.63 4.13 12.33
C LYS A 61 10.45 5.11 11.17
N ASP A 62 10.99 4.75 10.00
CA ASP A 62 10.70 5.45 8.75
C ASP A 62 9.49 4.79 8.06
N LYS A 63 8.56 5.63 7.61
CA LYS A 63 7.40 5.20 6.82
C LYS A 63 7.83 4.49 5.54
N LYS A 64 8.95 4.90 4.94
CA LYS A 64 9.48 4.31 3.70
C LYS A 64 9.85 2.83 3.84
N ASP A 65 10.15 2.39 5.06
CA ASP A 65 10.51 1.01 5.32
C ASP A 65 9.29 0.09 5.45
N TYR A 66 8.11 0.65 5.73
CA TYR A 66 6.87 -0.11 5.84
C TYR A 66 6.27 -0.45 4.47
N VAL A 67 5.97 -1.73 4.26
CA VAL A 67 5.53 -2.29 2.96
C VAL A 67 4.33 -1.56 2.34
N GLY A 68 3.37 -1.10 3.15
CA GLY A 68 2.21 -0.36 2.65
C GLY A 68 2.60 0.94 1.94
N PHE A 69 3.62 1.67 2.44
CA PHE A 69 4.09 2.88 1.77
C PHE A 69 4.93 2.58 0.54
N LYS A 70 5.63 1.44 0.49
CA LYS A 70 6.35 1.00 -0.71
C LYS A 70 5.38 0.71 -1.86
N ILE A 71 4.27 0.01 -1.57
CA ILE A 71 3.19 -0.24 -2.54
C ILE A 71 2.60 1.07 -3.04
N LEU A 72 2.22 1.98 -2.14
CA LEU A 72 1.67 3.29 -2.53
C LEU A 72 2.63 4.09 -3.40
N THR A 73 3.93 4.06 -3.07
CA THR A 73 4.97 4.75 -3.86
C THR A 73 5.05 4.20 -5.27
N PHE A 74 5.02 2.87 -5.42
CA PHE A 74 5.05 2.20 -6.72
C PHE A 74 3.81 2.52 -7.57
N ILE A 75 2.61 2.48 -6.98
CA ILE A 75 1.37 2.84 -7.67
C ILE A 75 1.41 4.33 -8.09
N ASP A 76 1.88 5.21 -7.20
CA ASP A 76 1.99 6.64 -7.49
C ASP A 76 2.99 6.94 -8.61
N SER A 77 4.10 6.19 -8.74
CA SER A 77 5.00 6.35 -9.90
C SER A 77 4.34 5.88 -11.20
N TYR A 78 3.66 4.74 -11.18
CA TYR A 78 2.98 4.21 -12.38
C TYR A 78 1.92 5.15 -12.94
N ILE A 79 1.15 5.80 -12.05
CA ILE A 79 0.11 6.75 -12.46
C ILE A 79 0.73 8.03 -13.07
N LYS A 80 1.87 8.50 -12.54
CA LYS A 80 2.53 9.72 -13.00
C LYS A 80 3.21 9.56 -14.36
N ASP A 81 3.80 8.39 -14.64
CA ASP A 81 4.56 8.13 -15.87
C ASP A 81 3.70 8.17 -17.16
N THR A 82 2.39 8.32 -17.04
CA THR A 82 1.44 8.28 -18.16
C THR A 82 0.57 9.53 -18.30
N ASP A 83 0.89 10.61 -17.56
CA ASP A 83 0.34 11.96 -17.77
C ASP A 83 1.22 12.82 -18.72
N ASP A 84 2.36 12.30 -19.17
CA ASP A 84 3.31 12.96 -20.10
C ASP A 84 3.07 12.58 -21.60
N GLY A 85 1.85 12.17 -21.97
CA GLY A 85 1.48 11.73 -23.34
C GLY A 85 0.38 12.57 -23.98
#